data_AF-A0A0Q9YZ50-F1
#
_entry.id   AF-A0A0Q9YZ50-F1
#
_cell.length_a   1.000
_cell.length_b   1.000
_cell.length_c   1.000
_cell.angle_alpha   90.00
_cell.angle_beta   90.00
_cell.angle_gamma   90.00
#
_symmetry.space_group_name_H-M   'P 1'
#
loop_
_entity.id
_entity.type
_entity.pdbx_description
1 polymer ?
#
loop_
_entity_poly.entity_id
_entity_poly.type
_entity_poly.pdbx_seq_one_letter_code
_entity_poly.pdbx_strand_id
1 'polypeptide(L)'
;MSTYIANEILINASRVKPDHRPDIHEFVLNENLHVIECVHVESLAEGIVYPIHDFRVTLHGVLFELNHVRVNPRLDNTFMIAQLTKALADIGVNVYNTPSSDAMAVCYRPLGEITENVRFYFNESGSCVFLCPNAKLRAVPSPKHIHFG
;
A
#
# COMPACT_ATOMS: atom_id res chain seq x y z
N MET A 1 -15.04 -3.98 27.53
CA MET A 1 -15.66 -3.98 26.19
C MET A 1 -14.92 -5.01 25.36
N SER A 2 -15.61 -5.90 24.65
CA SER A 2 -14.96 -6.81 23.70
C SER A 2 -14.50 -5.96 22.52
N THR A 3 -13.22 -5.61 22.49
CA THR A 3 -12.62 -4.91 21.35
C THR A 3 -12.49 -5.93 20.22
N TYR A 4 -13.36 -5.85 19.23
CA TYR A 4 -13.24 -6.67 18.03
C TYR A 4 -11.98 -6.22 17.27
N ILE A 5 -11.12 -7.18 16.94
CA ILE A 5 -9.88 -6.94 16.21
C ILE A 5 -10.20 -6.82 14.72
N ALA A 6 -9.61 -5.83 14.04
CA ALA A 6 -9.69 -5.73 12.59
C ALA A 6 -8.79 -6.79 11.95
N ASN A 7 -9.33 -7.51 10.96
CA ASN A 7 -8.58 -8.45 10.14
C ASN A 7 -8.33 -7.92 8.73
N GLU A 8 -8.74 -6.67 8.47
CA GLU A 8 -8.71 -6.04 7.17
C GLU A 8 -8.23 -4.60 7.29
N ILE A 9 -7.55 -4.13 6.24
CA ILE A 9 -7.13 -2.74 6.10
C ILE A 9 -7.34 -2.26 4.67
N LEU A 10 -7.74 -1.01 4.51
CA LEU A 10 -7.96 -0.42 3.20
C LEU A 10 -6.78 0.47 2.82
N ILE A 11 -6.22 0.27 1.63
CA ILE A 11 -5.21 1.14 1.06
C ILE A 11 -5.76 1.84 -0.18
N ASN A 12 -5.51 3.14 -0.28
CA ASN A 12 -5.83 3.94 -1.46
C ASN A 12 -4.55 4.16 -2.26
N ALA A 13 -4.63 3.95 -3.57
CA ALA A 13 -3.47 4.05 -4.44
C ALA A 13 -3.82 4.60 -5.82
N SER A 14 -2.84 5.24 -6.45
CA SER A 14 -2.94 5.74 -7.81
C SER A 14 -2.22 4.79 -8.76
N ARG A 15 -2.86 4.41 -9.88
CA ARG A 15 -2.17 3.65 -10.92
C ARG A 15 -1.06 4.50 -11.53
N VAL A 16 0.13 3.92 -11.64
CA VAL A 16 1.27 4.58 -12.30
C VAL A 16 1.04 4.53 -13.81
N LYS A 17 0.81 5.69 -14.43
CA LYS A 17 0.64 5.83 -15.89
C LYS A 17 1.57 6.92 -16.45
N PRO A 18 1.97 6.82 -17.73
CA PRO A 18 2.79 7.85 -18.39
C PRO A 18 2.09 9.21 -18.52
N ASP A 19 0.76 9.22 -18.57
CA ASP A 19 -0.05 10.43 -18.81
C ASP A 19 -0.39 11.20 -17.52
N HIS A 20 0.02 10.69 -16.36
CA HIS A 20 -0.21 11.25 -15.02
C HIS A 20 -1.67 11.61 -14.72
N ARG A 21 -2.63 11.02 -15.45
CA ARG A 21 -4.05 11.23 -15.15
C ARG A 21 -4.40 10.50 -13.86
N PRO A 22 -5.20 11.11 -12.96
CA PRO A 22 -5.67 10.44 -11.77
C PRO A 22 -6.42 9.16 -12.15
N ASP A 23 -5.94 8.03 -11.64
CA ASP A 23 -6.60 6.73 -11.77
C ASP A 23 -6.50 6.01 -10.43
N ILE A 24 -7.48 6.30 -9.58
CA ILE A 24 -7.45 5.96 -8.16
C ILE A 24 -8.17 4.65 -7.93
N HIS A 25 -7.59 3.82 -7.07
CA HIS A 25 -8.14 2.55 -6.65
C HIS A 25 -8.08 2.44 -5.13
N GLU A 26 -9.05 1.75 -4.55
CA GLU A 26 -8.98 1.28 -3.16
C GLU A 26 -8.90 -0.24 -3.16
N PHE A 27 -8.04 -0.77 -2.30
CA PHE A 27 -7.82 -2.21 -2.11
C PHE A 27 -8.07 -2.56 -0.65
N VAL A 28 -8.89 -3.58 -0.42
CA VAL A 28 -9.04 -4.20 0.91
C VAL A 28 -8.05 -5.34 1.01
N LEU A 29 -7.19 -5.29 2.02
CA LEU A 29 -6.18 -6.29 2.31
C LEU A 29 -6.55 -7.06 3.57
N ASN A 30 -6.40 -8.38 3.56
CA ASN A 30 -6.53 -9.22 4.77
C ASN A 30 -5.25 -9.23 5.62
N GLU A 31 -5.22 -10.03 6.69
CA GLU A 31 -4.10 -10.15 7.63
C GLU A 31 -2.75 -10.57 7.01
N ASN A 32 -2.81 -11.22 5.85
CA ASN A 32 -1.65 -11.65 5.07
C ASN A 32 -1.27 -10.64 3.97
N LEU A 33 -1.89 -9.45 3.98
CA LEU A 33 -1.76 -8.41 2.96
C LEU A 33 -2.16 -8.91 1.55
N HIS A 34 -3.08 -9.87 1.48
CA HIS A 34 -3.70 -10.28 0.23
C HIS A 34 -4.88 -9.38 -0.10
N VAL A 35 -4.95 -8.94 -1.35
CA VAL A 35 -6.09 -8.22 -1.88
C VAL A 35 -7.29 -9.18 -1.94
N ILE A 36 -8.34 -8.82 -1.20
CA ILE A 36 -9.62 -9.55 -1.19
C ILE A 36 -10.71 -8.79 -1.95
N GLU A 37 -10.65 -7.45 -1.97
CA GLU A 37 -11.57 -6.61 -2.72
C GLU A 37 -10.84 -5.41 -3.34
N CYS A 38 -11.36 -4.93 -4.46
CA CYS A 38 -10.82 -3.79 -5.18
C CYS A 38 -11.95 -2.97 -5.83
N VAL A 39 -11.83 -1.65 -5.74
CA VAL A 39 -12.72 -0.71 -6.42
C VAL A 39 -11.91 0.33 -7.19
N HIS A 40 -12.43 0.75 -8.35
CA HIS A 40 -12.02 1.97 -9.01
C HIS A 40 -12.77 3.15 -8.40
N VAL A 41 -12.08 4.27 -8.20
CA VAL A 41 -12.62 5.45 -7.55
C VAL A 41 -12.65 6.61 -8.55
N GLU A 42 -13.85 6.99 -8.98
CA GLU A 42 -14.05 8.16 -9.83
C GLU A 42 -14.09 9.44 -9.00
N SER A 43 -14.82 9.42 -7.88
CA SER A 43 -14.98 10.57 -6.99
C SER A 43 -15.18 10.14 -5.54
N LEU A 44 -14.15 10.33 -4.69
CA LEU A 44 -14.28 10.09 -3.25
C LEU A 44 -15.28 11.04 -2.58
N ALA A 45 -15.33 12.29 -3.04
CA ALA A 45 -16.20 13.32 -2.46
C ALA A 45 -17.68 13.01 -2.69
N GLU A 46 -18.00 12.44 -3.85
CA GLU A 46 -19.37 12.07 -4.24
C GLU A 46 -19.68 10.60 -3.94
N GLY A 47 -18.71 9.83 -3.45
CA GLY A 47 -18.84 8.41 -3.15
C GLY A 47 -19.00 7.52 -4.39
N ILE A 48 -18.53 7.98 -5.55
CA ILE A 48 -18.65 7.25 -6.81
C ILE A 48 -17.48 6.27 -6.91
N VAL A 49 -17.79 5.00 -6.66
CA VAL A 49 -16.85 3.87 -6.73
C VAL A 49 -17.44 2.74 -7.57
N TYR A 50 -16.59 2.05 -8.32
CA TYR A 50 -16.96 0.93 -9.17
C TYR A 50 -16.21 -0.33 -8.75
N PRO A 51 -16.90 -1.41 -8.35
CA PRO A 51 -16.25 -2.65 -7.99
C PRO A 51 -15.55 -3.27 -9.20
N ILE A 52 -14.35 -3.82 -8.96
CA ILE A 52 -13.60 -4.58 -9.97
C ILE A 52 -13.62 -6.05 -9.55
N HIS A 53 -14.64 -6.78 -10.00
CA HIS A 53 -14.84 -8.19 -9.58
C HIS A 53 -13.67 -9.10 -9.97
N ASP A 54 -13.13 -8.94 -11.19
CA ASP A 54 -12.01 -9.74 -11.70
C ASP A 54 -10.66 -8.99 -11.58
N PHE A 55 -10.44 -8.26 -10.48
CA PHE A 55 -9.24 -7.42 -10.32
C PHE A 55 -7.94 -8.21 -10.50
N ARG A 56 -7.92 -9.50 -10.12
CA ARG A 56 -6.75 -10.39 -10.28
C ARG A 56 -6.29 -10.52 -11.72
N VAL A 57 -7.22 -10.49 -12.68
CA VAL A 57 -6.93 -10.55 -14.10
C VAL A 57 -6.72 -9.14 -14.65
N THR A 58 -7.63 -8.22 -14.33
CA THR A 58 -7.68 -6.87 -14.90
C THR A 58 -6.48 -6.01 -14.52
N LEU A 59 -5.95 -6.17 -13.31
CA LEU A 59 -4.87 -5.34 -12.78
C LEU A 59 -3.59 -6.15 -12.50
N HIS A 60 -3.47 -7.35 -13.08
CA HIS A 60 -2.26 -8.17 -12.95
C HIS A 60 -1.01 -7.42 -13.43
N GLY A 61 0.03 -7.37 -12.58
CA GLY A 61 1.29 -6.68 -12.90
C GLY A 61 1.17 -5.16 -13.06
N VAL A 62 0.01 -4.57 -12.75
CA VAL A 62 -0.17 -3.12 -12.77
C VAL A 62 0.51 -2.51 -11.56
N LEU A 63 1.27 -1.45 -11.82
CA LEU A 63 1.99 -0.71 -10.78
C LEU A 63 1.11 0.39 -10.20
N PHE A 64 1.10 0.48 -8.88
CA PHE A 64 0.39 1.46 -8.10
C PHE A 64 1.33 2.22 -7.18
N GLU A 65 0.99 3.47 -6.87
CA GLU A 65 1.63 4.31 -5.86
C GLU A 65 0.68 4.51 -4.70
N LEU A 66 1.12 4.15 -3.49
CA LEU A 66 0.33 4.25 -2.26
C LEU A 66 0.09 5.74 -1.92
N ASN A 67 -1.17 6.12 -1.77
CA ASN A 67 -1.54 7.48 -1.38
C ASN A 67 -1.79 7.57 0.12
N HIS A 68 -2.69 6.74 0.66
CA HIS A 68 -3.05 6.75 2.08
C HIS A 68 -3.67 5.42 2.53
N VAL A 69 -3.78 5.26 3.84
CA VAL A 69 -4.32 4.07 4.51
C VAL A 69 -5.55 4.45 5.32
N ARG A 70 -6.59 3.62 5.27
CA ARG A 70 -7.83 3.80 6.02
C ARG A 70 -8.08 2.56 6.87
N VAL A 71 -8.67 2.79 8.04
CA VAL A 71 -8.97 1.76 9.04
C VAL A 71 -10.42 1.89 9.51
N ASN A 72 -10.96 0.83 10.13
CA ASN A 72 -12.27 0.92 10.74
C ASN A 72 -12.14 1.50 12.17
N PRO A 73 -12.63 2.72 12.43
CA PRO A 73 -12.48 3.38 13.73
C PRO A 73 -13.14 2.64 14.90
N ARG A 74 -14.04 1.70 14.62
CA ARG A 74 -14.78 0.93 15.63
C ARG A 74 -14.08 -0.36 16.05
N LEU A 75 -12.97 -0.71 15.41
CA LEU A 75 -12.21 -1.94 15.66
C LEU A 75 -10.81 -1.61 16.19
N ASP A 76 -10.17 -2.59 16.83
CA ASP A 76 -8.74 -2.49 17.12
C ASP A 76 -7.94 -2.83 15.86
N ASN A 77 -7.26 -1.83 15.29
CA ASN A 77 -6.51 -1.93 14.04
C ASN A 77 -5.01 -2.16 14.26
N THR A 78 -4.56 -2.27 15.52
CA THR A 78 -3.14 -2.34 15.89
C THR A 78 -2.42 -3.45 15.14
N PHE A 79 -3.07 -4.62 15.05
CA PHE A 79 -2.52 -5.78 14.37
C PHE A 79 -2.32 -5.54 12.86
N MET A 80 -3.34 -5.07 12.15
CA MET A 80 -3.25 -4.79 10.72
C MET A 80 -2.24 -3.71 10.38
N ILE A 81 -2.18 -2.65 11.19
CA ILE A 81 -1.19 -1.59 11.03
C ILE A 81 0.22 -2.12 11.27
N ALA A 82 0.43 -2.99 12.24
CA ALA A 82 1.73 -3.62 12.48
C ALA A 82 2.17 -4.50 11.31
N GLN A 83 1.26 -5.30 10.73
CA GLN A 83 1.53 -6.11 9.54
C GLN A 83 1.97 -5.25 8.34
N LEU A 84 1.22 -4.18 8.05
CA LEU A 84 1.57 -3.26 6.97
C LEU A 84 2.89 -2.52 7.24
N THR A 85 3.08 -2.02 8.46
CA THR A 85 4.31 -1.32 8.87
C THR A 85 5.53 -2.21 8.74
N LYS A 86 5.41 -3.48 9.13
CA LYS A 86 6.49 -4.46 8.97
C LYS A 86 6.83 -4.69 7.50
N ALA A 87 5.82 -4.88 6.64
CA ALA A 87 6.04 -5.08 5.21
C ALA A 87 6.73 -3.87 4.54
N LEU A 88 6.41 -2.65 4.99
CA LEU A 88 7.10 -1.43 4.57
C LEU A 88 8.54 -1.39 5.09
N ALA A 89 8.78 -1.72 6.36
CA ALA A 89 10.11 -1.76 6.94
C ALA A 89 11.02 -2.79 6.23
N ASP A 90 10.47 -3.93 5.81
CA ASP A 90 11.20 -4.99 5.09
C ASP A 90 11.73 -4.52 3.73
N ILE A 91 11.07 -3.56 3.08
CA ILE A 91 11.55 -2.91 1.85
C ILE A 91 12.35 -1.63 2.12
N GLY A 92 12.68 -1.40 3.39
CA GLY A 92 13.44 -0.26 3.88
C GLY A 92 12.62 1.02 4.06
N VAL A 93 11.30 1.01 3.97
CA VAL A 93 10.48 2.22 4.18
C VAL A 93 10.25 2.44 5.68
N ASN A 94 10.59 3.64 6.15
CA ASN A 94 10.36 4.02 7.54
C ASN A 94 8.98 4.67 7.71
N VAL A 95 8.24 4.25 8.72
CA VAL A 95 6.98 4.87 9.15
C VAL A 95 7.23 5.61 10.45
N TYR A 96 6.89 6.90 10.50
CA TYR A 96 7.08 7.76 11.65
C TYR A 96 5.73 8.17 12.26
N ASN A 97 5.76 8.62 13.52
CA ASN A 97 4.58 9.22 14.17
C ASN A 97 3.33 8.33 14.14
N THR A 98 3.49 7.00 14.22
CA THR A 98 2.37 6.06 14.27
C THR A 98 1.50 6.36 15.50
N PRO A 99 0.16 6.55 15.34
CA PRO A 99 -0.72 6.84 16.45
C PRO A 99 -0.72 5.74 17.52
N SER A 100 -1.03 6.10 18.78
CA SER A 100 -1.31 5.10 19.81
C SER A 100 -2.58 4.30 19.48
N SER A 101 -2.73 3.10 20.05
CA SER A 101 -3.90 2.23 19.86
C SER A 101 -5.24 2.97 20.05
N ASP A 102 -5.33 3.78 21.11
CA ASP A 102 -6.54 4.54 21.44
C ASP A 102 -6.81 5.66 20.43
N ALA A 103 -5.76 6.23 19.83
CA ALA A 103 -5.87 7.28 18.83
C ALA A 103 -6.22 6.73 17.44
N MET A 104 -5.85 5.49 17.10
CA MET A 104 -6.14 4.88 15.78
C MET A 104 -7.64 4.81 15.48
N ALA A 105 -8.47 4.64 16.51
CA ALA A 105 -9.93 4.63 16.42
C ALA A 105 -10.53 5.98 15.96
N VAL A 106 -9.77 7.07 15.98
CA VAL A 106 -10.25 8.41 15.60
C VAL A 106 -9.29 9.13 14.64
N CYS A 107 -8.22 8.47 14.20
CA CYS A 107 -7.14 9.11 13.47
C CYS A 107 -7.40 9.22 11.97
N TYR A 108 -7.14 10.40 11.41
CA TYR A 108 -7.13 10.64 9.97
C TYR A 108 -5.88 10.08 9.27
N ARG A 109 -4.82 9.70 10.02
CA ARG A 109 -3.58 9.10 9.51
C ARG A 109 -3.21 7.85 10.33
N PRO A 110 -3.94 6.75 10.17
CA PRO A 110 -3.82 5.59 11.07
C PRO A 110 -2.47 4.87 11.00
N LEU A 111 -1.75 4.97 9.87
CA LEU A 111 -0.42 4.39 9.72
C LEU A 111 0.69 5.27 10.32
N GLY A 112 0.47 6.59 10.38
CA GLY A 112 1.53 7.58 10.61
C GLY A 112 2.00 8.22 9.30
N GLU A 113 3.25 8.66 9.27
CA GLU A 113 3.86 9.39 8.16
C GLU A 113 4.89 8.53 7.43
N ILE A 114 4.74 8.44 6.11
CA ILE A 114 5.71 7.82 5.21
C ILE A 114 6.41 8.94 4.44
N THR A 115 7.74 8.95 4.44
CA THR A 115 8.55 10.01 3.81
C THR A 115 8.90 9.71 2.35
N GLU A 116 8.61 8.51 1.88
CA GLU A 116 9.01 7.99 0.57
C GLU A 116 7.76 7.57 -0.23
N ASN A 117 7.79 7.75 -1.56
CA ASN A 117 6.74 7.20 -2.42
C ASN A 117 6.85 5.68 -2.44
N VAL A 118 5.85 5.00 -1.89
CA VAL A 118 5.77 3.54 -1.89
C VAL A 118 5.02 3.08 -3.12
N ARG A 119 5.66 2.24 -3.93
CA ARG A 119 5.01 1.60 -5.07
C ARG A 119 4.79 0.12 -4.79
N PHE A 120 3.75 -0.43 -5.38
CA PHE A 120 3.43 -1.84 -5.25
C PHE A 120 2.70 -2.37 -6.48
N TYR A 121 2.71 -3.67 -6.63
CA TYR A 121 1.79 -4.42 -7.46
C TYR A 121 1.27 -5.59 -6.62
N PHE A 122 0.27 -6.32 -7.11
CA PHE A 122 -0.07 -7.60 -6.51
C PHE A 122 0.22 -8.74 -7.48
N ASN A 123 0.67 -9.86 -6.95
CA ASN A 123 1.05 -11.03 -7.73
C ASN A 123 -0.17 -11.93 -8.05
N GLU A 124 0.07 -13.06 -8.71
CA GLU A 124 -0.97 -14.03 -9.07
C GLU A 124 -1.74 -14.60 -7.86
N SER A 125 -1.08 -14.75 -6.70
CA SER A 125 -1.74 -15.15 -5.45
C SER A 125 -2.60 -14.03 -4.84
N GLY A 126 -2.52 -12.82 -5.37
CA GLY A 126 -3.20 -11.62 -4.85
C GLY A 126 -2.46 -10.97 -3.69
N SER A 127 -1.23 -11.40 -3.40
CA SER A 127 -0.40 -10.80 -2.35
C SER A 127 0.12 -9.45 -2.81
N CYS A 128 -0.01 -8.44 -1.97
CA CYS A 128 0.58 -7.14 -2.22
C CYS A 128 2.11 -7.21 -2.09
N VAL A 129 2.82 -6.79 -3.13
CA VAL A 129 4.28 -6.77 -3.20
C VAL A 129 4.74 -5.32 -3.27
N PHE A 130 5.23 -4.81 -2.15
CA PHE A 130 5.80 -3.47 -2.07
C PHE A 130 7.21 -3.44 -2.67
N LEU A 131 7.53 -2.34 -3.35
CA LEU A 131 8.81 -2.12 -4.01
C LEU A 131 9.66 -1.13 -3.22
N CYS A 132 10.94 -1.48 -3.06
CA CYS A 132 11.93 -0.60 -2.42
C CYS A 132 11.97 0.79 -3.09
N PRO A 133 11.99 1.89 -2.31
CA PRO A 133 12.11 3.23 -2.86
C PRO A 133 13.43 3.40 -3.62
N ASN A 134 13.37 3.94 -4.84
CA ASN A 134 14.53 4.17 -5.70
C ASN A 134 15.66 4.97 -5.02
N ALA A 135 15.36 5.78 -4.00
CA ALA A 135 16.35 6.59 -3.28
C ALA A 135 17.46 5.77 -2.61
N LYS A 136 17.26 4.46 -2.40
CA LYS A 136 18.24 3.56 -1.74
C LYS A 136 19.03 2.68 -2.70
N LEU A 137 18.67 2.67 -3.98
CA LEU A 137 19.38 1.91 -5.01
C LEU A 137 20.57 2.74 -5.54
N ARG A 138 21.78 2.47 -5.03
CA ARG A 138 23.00 2.97 -5.68
C ARG A 138 23.32 2.11 -6.89
N ALA A 139 23.40 2.72 -8.07
CA ALA A 139 24.01 2.08 -9.23
C ALA A 139 25.47 1.74 -8.88
N VAL A 140 25.80 0.45 -8.85
CA VAL A 140 27.19 0.01 -8.72
C VAL A 140 27.81 0.11 -10.11
N PRO A 141 28.90 0.88 -10.30
CA PRO A 141 29.58 0.91 -11.59
C PRO A 141 30.03 -0.51 -11.94
N SER A 142 29.68 -0.97 -13.13
CA SER A 142 30.24 -2.19 -13.70
C SER A 142 31.77 -2.09 -13.67
N PRO A 143 32.51 -3.11 -13.19
CA PRO A 143 33.94 -3.13 -13.31
C PRO A 143 34.30 -3.01 -14.80
N LYS A 144 35.02 -1.94 -15.15
CA LYS A 144 35.56 -1.79 -16.52
C LYS A 144 36.34 -3.06 -16.83
N HIS A 145 35.98 -3.75 -17.91
CA HIS A 145 36.80 -4.81 -18.45
C HIS A 145 38.20 -4.23 -18.72
N ILE A 146 39.17 -4.60 -17.87
CA ILE A 146 40.57 -4.31 -18.12
C ILE A 146 40.95 -5.22 -19.28
N HIS A 147 40.99 -4.66 -20.50
CA HIS A 147 41.65 -5.30 -21.62
C HIS A 147 43.15 -5.36 -21.30
N PHE A 148 43.64 -6.54 -20.97
CA PHE A 148 45.07 -6.83 -21.02
C PHE A 148 45.45 -6.93 -22.50
N GLY A 149 46.13 -5.89 -22.99
CA GLY A 149 46.87 -5.92 -24.25
C GLY A 149 48.30 -6.36 -24.05
#